data_AF-A0A7C7GXI2-F1
#
_entry.id   AF-A0A7C7GXI2-F1
#
_cell.length_a   1.000
_cell.length_b   1.000
_cell.length_c   1.000
_cell.angle_alpha   90.00
_cell.angle_beta   90.00
_cell.angle_gamma   90.00
#
_symmetry.space_group_name_H-M   'P 1'
#
loop_
_entity.id
_entity.type
_entity.pdbx_description
1 polymer ?
#
loop_
_entity_poly.entity_id
_entity_poly.type
_entity_poly.pdbx_seq_one_letter_code
_entity_poly.pdbx_strand_id
1 'polypeptide(L)'
;MKRKLTPRYIIIILVLVWAVYAIWPTVKYQNLSEDEIETMRDEGTLQDLESKIIKQGLDLKGGIYIVLEVDIPTLVSNLAINKDKRFEQALANVSTKIDVESQLDFFQVFQEEIDAAGLRIHRYFDVDFGGSLEEIIASLRDQADDAINRVLEILQNRVDQFGVSEPTIQKQGNRRIIVELAGIQDSERARDLLQSTALL
;
A
#
# COMPACT_ATOMS: atom_id res chain seq x y z
N MET A 1 41.57 -21.03 -41.49
CA MET A 1 40.84 -21.99 -40.62
C MET A 1 39.35 -21.67 -40.64
N LYS A 2 38.50 -22.48 -41.26
CA LYS A 2 37.03 -22.33 -41.14
C LYS A 2 36.63 -22.86 -39.76
N ARG A 3 36.28 -21.96 -38.82
CA ARG A 3 35.73 -22.36 -37.51
C ARG A 3 34.43 -23.13 -37.76
N LYS A 4 34.32 -24.35 -37.23
CA LYS A 4 33.09 -25.14 -37.29
C LYS A 4 32.04 -24.42 -36.43
N LEU A 5 30.99 -23.90 -37.07
CA LEU A 5 29.89 -23.18 -36.41
C LEU A 5 28.82 -24.14 -35.85
N THR A 6 28.91 -25.44 -36.15
CA THR A 6 28.00 -26.49 -35.68
C THR A 6 27.73 -26.51 -34.16
N PRO A 7 28.73 -26.39 -33.25
CA PRO A 7 28.44 -26.36 -31.81
C PRO A 7 27.64 -25.11 -31.40
N ARG A 8 27.82 -23.99 -32.10
CA ARG A 8 27.06 -22.76 -31.84
C ARG A 8 25.58 -22.93 -32.18
N TYR A 9 25.27 -23.57 -33.31
CA TYR A 9 23.88 -23.86 -33.68
C TYR A 9 23.21 -24.85 -32.73
N ILE A 10 23.94 -25.86 -32.24
CA ILE A 10 23.42 -26.80 -31.24
C ILE A 10 23.04 -26.06 -29.95
N ILE A 11 23.91 -25.17 -29.46
CA ILE A 11 23.62 -24.37 -28.25
C ILE A 11 22.41 -23.47 -28.47
N ILE A 12 22.32 -22.79 -29.62
CA ILE A 12 21.18 -21.91 -29.94
C ILE A 12 19.87 -22.70 -29.96
N ILE A 13 19.85 -23.88 -30.58
CA ILE A 13 18.65 -24.74 -30.65
C ILE A 13 18.26 -25.22 -29.25
N LEU A 14 19.22 -25.64 -28.43
CA LEU A 14 18.96 -26.09 -27.06
C LEU A 14 18.34 -24.97 -26.21
N VAL A 15 18.86 -23.75 -26.32
CA VAL A 15 18.30 -22.57 -25.64
C VAL A 15 16.90 -22.24 -26.14
N LEU A 16 16.66 -22.34 -27.45
CA LEU A 16 15.34 -22.11 -28.06
C LEU A 16 14.30 -23.11 -27.56
N VAL A 17 14.64 -24.41 -27.53
CA VAL A 17 13.76 -25.46 -27.02
C VAL A 17 13.45 -25.23 -25.54
N TRP A 18 14.45 -24.85 -24.75
CA TRP A 18 14.26 -24.54 -23.33
C TRP A 18 13.35 -23.31 -23.13
N ALA A 19 13.51 -22.27 -23.94
CA ALA A 19 12.65 -21.09 -23.89
C ALA A 19 11.19 -21.41 -24.24
N VAL A 20 10.95 -22.21 -25.28
CA VAL A 20 9.59 -22.66 -25.66
C VAL A 20 8.97 -23.50 -24.53
N TYR A 21 9.74 -24.42 -23.93
CA TYR A 21 9.28 -25.23 -22.80
C TYR A 21 8.89 -24.37 -21.58
N ALA A 22 9.67 -23.34 -21.27
CA ALA A 22 9.40 -22.44 -20.14
C ALA A 22 8.15 -21.57 -20.34
N ILE A 23 7.84 -21.17 -21.58
CA ILE A 23 6.68 -20.30 -21.89
C ILE A 23 5.39 -21.12 -22.06
N TRP A 24 5.48 -22.40 -22.41
CA TRP A 24 4.34 -23.29 -22.68
C TRP A 24 3.24 -23.29 -21.62
N PRO A 25 3.53 -23.35 -20.30
CA PRO A 25 2.49 -23.31 -19.26
C PRO A 25 1.66 -22.03 -19.30
N THR A 26 2.31 -20.89 -19.56
CA THR A 26 1.66 -19.57 -19.61
C THR A 26 0.70 -19.49 -20.80
N VAL A 27 1.12 -19.99 -21.96
CA VAL A 27 0.26 -20.05 -23.16
C VAL A 27 -0.90 -21.02 -22.96
N LYS A 28 -0.69 -22.14 -22.27
CA LYS A 28 -1.77 -23.07 -21.94
C LYS A 28 -2.83 -22.39 -21.08
N TYR A 29 -2.42 -21.69 -20.03
CA TYR A 29 -3.33 -20.99 -19.11
C TYR A 29 -4.16 -19.90 -19.81
N GLN A 30 -3.55 -19.10 -20.68
CA GLN A 30 -4.25 -18.02 -21.40
C GLN A 30 -5.29 -18.50 -22.42
N ASN A 31 -5.20 -19.77 -22.85
CA ASN A 31 -6.14 -20.35 -23.82
C ASN A 31 -7.28 -21.15 -23.14
N LEU A 32 -7.31 -21.24 -21.81
CA LEU A 32 -8.40 -21.89 -21.07
C LEU A 32 -9.63 -20.98 -21.01
N SER A 33 -10.81 -21.57 -21.16
CA SER A 33 -12.09 -20.91 -20.92
C SER A 33 -12.43 -20.85 -19.42
N GLU A 34 -13.33 -19.94 -19.02
CA GLU A 34 -13.72 -19.79 -17.61
C GLU A 34 -14.28 -21.09 -17.01
N ASP A 35 -15.06 -21.85 -17.79
CA ASP A 35 -15.59 -23.16 -17.38
C ASP A 35 -14.47 -24.19 -17.12
N GLU A 36 -13.41 -24.19 -17.92
CA GLU A 36 -12.26 -25.07 -17.75
C GLU A 36 -11.39 -24.67 -16.54
N ILE A 37 -11.28 -23.37 -16.26
CA ILE A 37 -10.58 -22.88 -15.06
C ILE A 37 -11.32 -23.32 -13.80
N GLU A 38 -12.66 -23.27 -13.79
CA GLU A 38 -13.47 -23.68 -12.65
C GLU A 38 -13.37 -25.19 -12.38
N THR A 39 -13.47 -26.03 -13.42
CA THR A 39 -13.25 -27.49 -13.28
C THR A 39 -11.84 -27.83 -12.77
N MET A 40 -10.81 -27.14 -13.27
CA MET A 40 -9.43 -27.32 -12.79
C MET A 40 -9.21 -26.84 -11.34
N ARG A 41 -9.99 -25.85 -10.88
CA ARG A 41 -9.97 -25.40 -9.48
C ARG A 41 -10.55 -26.49 -8.57
N ASP A 42 -11.66 -27.10 -8.97
CA ASP A 42 -12.34 -28.16 -8.22
C ASP A 42 -11.51 -29.46 -8.17
N GLU A 43 -10.76 -29.74 -9.24
CA GLU A 43 -9.82 -30.87 -9.32
C GLU A 43 -8.45 -30.59 -8.67
N GLY A 44 -8.19 -29.35 -8.23
CA GLY A 44 -6.92 -28.93 -7.61
C GLY A 44 -5.72 -28.83 -8.56
N THR A 45 -5.91 -29.07 -9.86
CA THR A 45 -4.86 -29.02 -10.89
C THR A 45 -4.51 -27.60 -11.33
N LEU A 46 -5.38 -26.63 -11.04
CA LEU A 46 -5.16 -25.21 -11.31
C LEU A 46 -3.96 -24.65 -10.54
N GLN A 47 -3.80 -25.06 -9.28
CA GLN A 47 -2.74 -24.54 -8.39
C GLN A 47 -1.33 -24.94 -8.87
N ASP A 48 -1.20 -26.15 -9.41
CA ASP A 48 0.03 -26.65 -10.03
C ASP A 48 0.36 -25.94 -11.34
N LEU A 49 -0.65 -25.49 -12.08
CA LEU A 49 -0.47 -24.70 -13.30
C LEU A 49 -0.07 -23.28 -12.95
N GLU A 50 -0.75 -22.64 -12.00
CA GLU A 50 -0.49 -21.27 -11.54
C GLU A 50 0.91 -21.10 -10.92
N SER A 51 1.46 -22.13 -10.28
CA SER A 51 2.84 -22.08 -9.77
C SER A 51 3.91 -22.07 -10.89
N LYS A 52 3.56 -22.47 -12.12
CA LYS A 52 4.48 -22.61 -13.27
C LYS A 52 4.29 -21.52 -14.33
N ILE A 53 3.26 -20.69 -14.22
CA ILE A 53 3.03 -19.58 -15.15
C ILE A 53 3.86 -18.35 -14.75
N ILE A 54 4.15 -17.51 -15.75
CA ILE A 54 4.71 -16.19 -15.51
C ILE A 54 3.61 -15.31 -14.89
N LYS A 55 3.85 -14.78 -13.68
CA LYS A 55 2.93 -13.84 -13.03
C LYS A 55 2.79 -12.59 -13.89
N GLN A 56 1.56 -12.30 -14.30
CA GLN A 56 1.24 -11.10 -15.05
C GLN A 56 1.09 -9.93 -14.07
N GLY A 57 1.74 -8.82 -14.36
CA GLY A 57 1.58 -7.59 -13.58
C GLY A 57 0.18 -6.98 -13.76
N LEU A 58 -0.12 -5.99 -12.92
CA LEU A 58 -1.40 -5.27 -12.88
C LEU A 58 -1.90 -4.79 -14.25
N ASP A 59 -0.99 -4.28 -15.09
CA ASP A 59 -1.29 -3.74 -16.41
C ASP A 59 -1.76 -4.79 -17.43
N LEU A 60 -1.44 -6.07 -17.19
CA LEU A 60 -1.75 -7.17 -18.10
C LEU A 60 -2.97 -8.01 -17.67
N LYS A 61 -3.28 -8.07 -16.36
CA LYS A 61 -4.46 -8.78 -15.83
C LYS A 61 -5.67 -7.87 -15.59
N GLY A 62 -5.47 -6.56 -15.53
CA GLY A 62 -6.44 -5.65 -14.95
C GLY A 62 -6.48 -5.76 -13.42
N GLY A 63 -6.79 -4.64 -12.77
CA GLY A 63 -6.91 -4.55 -11.32
C GLY A 63 -6.96 -3.09 -10.86
N ILE A 64 -6.71 -2.86 -9.57
CA ILE A 64 -6.77 -1.53 -8.98
C ILE A 64 -5.47 -1.18 -8.25
N TYR A 65 -5.05 0.09 -8.41
CA TYR A 65 -3.98 0.73 -7.63
C TYR A 65 -4.59 1.91 -6.88
N ILE A 66 -4.56 1.88 -5.55
CA ILE A 66 -5.05 2.95 -4.69
C ILE A 66 -3.92 3.46 -3.82
N VAL A 67 -3.80 4.78 -3.74
CA VAL A 67 -3.00 5.45 -2.72
C VAL A 67 -3.96 6.02 -1.69
N LEU A 68 -3.86 5.50 -0.48
CA LEU A 68 -4.60 5.99 0.68
C LEU A 68 -3.67 6.86 1.53
N GLU A 69 -4.18 7.95 2.09
CA GLU A 69 -3.46 8.80 3.04
C GLU A 69 -4.14 8.73 4.40
N VAL A 70 -3.35 8.56 5.46
CA VAL A 70 -3.84 8.58 6.84
C VAL A 70 -3.91 10.03 7.32
N ASP A 71 -5.08 10.41 7.86
CA ASP A 71 -5.35 11.77 8.36
C ASP A 71 -4.68 11.99 9.73
N ILE A 72 -3.39 12.34 9.68
CA ILE A 72 -2.60 12.71 10.87
C ILE A 72 -3.12 13.98 11.57
N PRO A 73 -3.53 15.06 10.87
CA PRO A 73 -4.15 16.22 11.53
C PRO A 73 -5.33 15.85 12.43
N THR A 74 -6.25 15.01 11.93
CA THR A 74 -7.41 14.54 12.69
C THR A 74 -6.98 13.65 13.86
N LEU A 75 -6.01 12.76 13.67
CA LEU A 75 -5.45 11.95 14.76
C LEU A 75 -4.90 12.83 15.88
N VAL A 76 -4.04 13.80 15.56
CA VAL A 76 -3.43 14.71 16.54
C VAL A 76 -4.49 15.57 17.23
N SER A 77 -5.51 16.01 16.50
CA SER A 77 -6.68 16.68 17.07
C SER A 77 -7.43 15.78 18.05
N ASN A 78 -7.61 14.49 17.75
CA ASN A 78 -8.32 13.54 18.60
C ASN A 78 -7.51 13.16 19.86
N LEU A 79 -6.18 13.12 19.77
CA LEU A 79 -5.30 12.88 20.91
C LEU A 79 -5.17 14.10 21.83
N ALA A 80 -5.51 15.29 21.35
CA ALA A 80 -5.47 16.50 22.16
C ALA A 80 -6.63 16.56 23.16
N ILE A 81 -6.29 16.76 24.44
CA ILE A 81 -7.22 16.94 25.56
C ILE A 81 -7.99 18.26 25.43
N ASN A 82 -7.32 19.31 24.94
CA ASN A 82 -7.91 20.63 24.78
C ASN A 82 -7.83 21.06 23.31
N LYS A 83 -8.94 21.57 22.75
CA LYS A 83 -9.04 22.03 21.37
C LYS A 83 -9.52 23.46 21.38
N ASP A 84 -8.60 24.39 21.60
CA ASP A 84 -8.91 25.81 21.52
C ASP A 84 -8.74 26.33 20.10
N LYS A 85 -9.31 27.51 19.83
CA LYS A 85 -9.23 28.12 18.48
C LYS A 85 -7.79 28.32 18.00
N ARG A 86 -6.83 28.53 18.90
CA ARG A 86 -5.43 28.74 18.53
C ARG A 86 -4.77 27.44 18.07
N PHE A 87 -5.04 26.34 18.77
CA PHE A 87 -4.58 25.02 18.39
C PHE A 87 -5.20 24.54 17.09
N GLU A 88 -6.51 24.71 16.91
CA GLU A 88 -7.19 24.37 15.67
C GLU A 88 -6.65 25.17 14.48
N GLN A 89 -6.38 26.47 14.67
CA GLN A 89 -5.73 27.30 13.66
C GLN A 89 -4.31 26.84 13.33
N ALA A 90 -3.53 26.46 14.33
CA ALA A 90 -2.18 25.93 14.11
C ALA A 90 -2.24 24.62 13.29
N LEU A 91 -3.12 23.67 13.65
CA LEU A 91 -3.30 22.44 12.88
C LEU A 91 -3.78 22.72 11.44
N ALA A 92 -4.70 23.67 11.25
CA ALA A 92 -5.19 24.04 9.92
C ALA A 92 -4.07 24.65 9.04
N ASN A 93 -3.22 25.50 9.62
CA ASN A 93 -2.07 26.08 8.95
C ASN A 93 -1.07 24.98 8.53
N VAL A 94 -0.83 24.01 9.41
CA VAL A 94 0.04 22.86 9.13
C VAL A 94 -0.50 22.03 7.99
N SER A 95 -1.79 21.68 8.00
CA SER A 95 -2.43 20.96 6.89
C SER A 95 -2.28 21.71 5.57
N THR A 96 -2.58 23.02 5.58
CA THR A 96 -2.48 23.87 4.38
C THR A 96 -1.06 23.89 3.81
N LYS A 97 -0.03 23.99 4.67
CA LYS A 97 1.37 23.99 4.25
C LYS A 97 1.78 22.65 3.59
N ILE A 98 1.30 21.55 4.16
CA ILE A 98 1.61 20.20 3.68
C ILE A 98 0.87 19.87 2.38
N ASP A 99 -0.36 20.36 2.22
CA ASP A 99 -1.12 20.20 0.98
C ASP A 99 -0.44 20.92 -0.20
N VAL A 100 0.19 22.06 0.08
CA VAL A 100 0.99 22.82 -0.91
C VAL A 100 2.32 22.13 -1.21
N GLU A 101 2.99 21.60 -0.18
CA GLU A 101 4.29 20.95 -0.31
C GLU A 101 4.26 19.51 0.22
N SER A 102 3.85 18.58 -0.65
CA SER A 102 3.54 17.19 -0.31
C SER A 102 4.73 16.33 0.17
N GLN A 103 5.93 16.89 0.23
CA GLN A 103 7.15 16.20 0.69
C GLN A 103 7.52 16.56 2.14
N LEU A 104 6.85 17.52 2.77
CA LEU A 104 7.15 17.94 4.13
C LEU A 104 6.65 16.91 5.16
N ASP A 105 7.47 16.68 6.19
CA ASP A 105 7.07 15.88 7.35
C ASP A 105 6.05 16.64 8.19
N PHE A 106 4.93 15.99 8.53
CA PHE A 106 3.84 16.63 9.28
C PHE A 106 4.35 17.19 10.61
N PHE A 107 5.11 16.38 11.34
CA PHE A 107 5.53 16.71 12.69
C PHE A 107 6.62 17.78 12.72
N GLN A 108 7.44 17.87 11.68
CA GLN A 108 8.37 19.00 11.52
C GLN A 108 7.61 20.32 11.35
N VAL A 109 6.66 20.38 10.41
CA VAL A 109 5.86 21.60 10.16
C VAL A 109 5.00 21.95 11.39
N PHE A 110 4.47 20.93 12.06
CA PHE A 110 3.71 21.10 13.30
C PHE A 110 4.57 21.71 14.40
N GLN A 111 5.79 21.21 14.62
CA GLN A 111 6.72 21.77 15.61
C GLN A 111 7.03 23.25 15.30
N GLU A 112 7.35 23.57 14.04
CA GLU A 112 7.61 24.95 13.60
C GLU A 112 6.41 25.88 13.85
N GLU A 113 5.19 25.41 13.59
CA GLU A 113 3.97 26.20 13.81
C GLU A 113 3.68 26.40 15.31
N ILE A 114 3.89 25.38 16.14
CA ILE A 114 3.72 25.46 17.60
C ILE A 114 4.70 26.48 18.21
N ASP A 115 5.95 26.46 17.76
CA ASP A 115 6.99 27.42 18.20
C ASP A 115 6.66 28.84 17.72
N ALA A 116 6.28 29.01 16.46
CA ALA A 116 5.90 30.31 15.89
C ALA A 116 4.67 30.91 16.58
N ALA A 117 3.69 30.07 16.91
CA ALA A 117 2.48 30.50 17.62
C ALA A 117 2.69 30.68 19.13
N GLY A 118 3.86 30.32 19.68
CA GLY A 118 4.17 30.35 21.10
C GLY A 118 3.21 29.48 21.93
N LEU A 119 2.80 28.34 21.35
CA LEU A 119 1.84 27.43 21.97
C LEU A 119 2.55 26.50 22.96
N ARG A 120 1.98 26.42 24.16
CA ARG A 120 2.44 25.49 25.19
C ARG A 120 1.85 24.11 24.93
N ILE A 121 2.62 23.25 24.27
CA ILE A 121 2.16 21.93 23.81
C ILE A 121 1.60 21.04 24.94
N HIS A 122 2.17 21.13 26.15
CA HIS A 122 1.71 20.44 27.36
C HIS A 122 0.30 20.83 27.82
N ARG A 123 -0.28 21.90 27.28
CA ARG A 123 -1.67 22.28 27.56
C ARG A 123 -2.67 21.46 26.74
N TYR A 124 -2.18 20.82 25.68
CA TYR A 124 -3.00 20.12 24.70
C TYR A 124 -2.85 18.60 24.82
N PHE A 125 -1.69 18.10 25.22
CA PHE A 125 -1.43 16.65 25.37
C PHE A 125 -1.19 16.28 26.82
N ASP A 126 -1.52 15.04 27.18
CA ASP A 126 -1.32 14.52 28.54
C ASP A 126 0.17 14.42 28.89
N VAL A 127 0.46 14.35 30.19
CA VAL A 127 1.82 14.10 30.70
C VAL A 127 2.39 12.75 30.24
N ASP A 128 1.51 11.80 29.88
CA ASP A 128 1.89 10.50 29.33
C ASP A 128 2.61 10.62 27.96
N PHE A 129 2.45 11.74 27.26
CA PHE A 129 3.16 12.03 26.02
C PHE A 129 4.58 12.60 26.25
N GLY A 130 4.93 12.95 27.49
CA GLY A 130 6.25 13.49 27.83
C GLY A 130 6.23 14.89 28.43
N GLY A 131 7.40 15.30 28.93
CA GLY A 131 7.58 16.58 29.65
C GLY A 131 8.11 17.71 28.77
N SER A 132 8.73 17.39 27.63
CA SER A 132 9.27 18.36 26.66
C SER A 132 8.49 18.35 25.35
N LEU A 133 8.70 19.40 24.53
CA LEU A 133 8.09 19.47 23.20
C LEU A 133 8.58 18.31 22.33
N GLU A 134 9.87 18.02 22.38
CA GLU A 134 10.50 16.96 21.61
C GLU A 134 9.96 15.58 21.98
N GLU A 135 9.77 15.30 23.27
CA GLU A 135 9.17 14.04 23.74
C GLU A 135 7.71 13.91 23.28
N ILE A 136 6.90 14.96 23.42
CA ILE A 136 5.50 14.93 22.98
C ILE A 136 5.39 14.70 21.47
N ILE A 137 6.22 15.37 20.68
CA ILE A 137 6.25 15.17 19.23
C ILE A 137 6.70 13.74 18.89
N ALA A 138 7.66 13.16 19.61
CA ALA A 138 8.07 11.78 19.43
C ALA A 138 6.92 10.81 19.75
N SER A 139 6.22 10.98 20.88
CA SER A 139 5.07 10.15 21.22
C SER A 139 3.91 10.29 20.23
N LEU A 140 3.66 11.49 19.68
CA LEU A 140 2.66 11.67 18.64
C LEU A 140 3.05 10.98 17.33
N ARG A 141 4.35 10.94 16.99
CA ARG A 141 4.87 10.15 15.86
C ARG A 141 4.62 8.67 16.06
N ASP A 142 4.91 8.15 17.25
CA ASP A 142 4.67 6.74 17.58
C ASP A 142 3.18 6.40 17.46
N GLN A 143 2.28 7.25 17.99
CA GLN A 143 0.83 7.07 17.85
C GLN A 143 0.37 7.10 16.39
N ALA A 144 0.97 7.95 15.56
CA ALA A 144 0.69 7.99 14.12
C ALA A 144 1.15 6.72 13.40
N ASP A 145 2.34 6.22 13.72
CA ASP A 145 2.84 4.96 13.16
C ASP A 145 1.98 3.77 13.59
N ASP A 146 1.56 3.72 14.85
CA ASP A 146 0.62 2.72 15.35
C ASP A 146 -0.74 2.81 14.66
N ALA A 147 -1.26 4.01 14.44
CA ALA A 147 -2.50 4.22 13.69
C ALA A 147 -2.38 3.71 12.25
N ILE A 148 -1.25 3.98 11.57
CA ILE A 148 -0.97 3.47 10.22
C ILE A 148 -0.93 1.94 10.21
N ASN A 149 -0.28 1.33 11.20
CA ASN A 149 -0.21 -0.13 11.32
C ASN A 149 -1.59 -0.77 11.55
N ARG A 150 -2.45 -0.14 12.38
CA ARG A 150 -3.83 -0.59 12.57
C ARG A 150 -4.65 -0.47 11.28
N VAL A 151 -4.49 0.62 10.54
CA VAL A 151 -5.14 0.79 9.23
C VAL A 151 -4.66 -0.28 8.26
N LEU A 152 -3.36 -0.58 8.24
CA LEU A 152 -2.81 -1.65 7.41
C LEU A 152 -3.47 -3.01 7.70
N GLU A 153 -3.60 -3.37 8.98
CA GLU A 153 -4.28 -4.60 9.41
C GLU A 153 -5.76 -4.61 9.01
N ILE A 154 -6.47 -3.48 9.17
CA ILE A 154 -7.87 -3.35 8.74
C ILE A 154 -7.98 -3.55 7.22
N LEU A 155 -7.08 -2.95 6.44
CA LEU A 155 -7.08 -3.07 4.98
C LEU A 155 -6.80 -4.50 4.54
N GLN A 156 -5.84 -5.19 5.18
CA GLN A 156 -5.57 -6.61 4.91
C GLN A 156 -6.84 -7.45 5.14
N ASN A 157 -7.47 -7.32 6.31
CA ASN A 157 -8.69 -8.05 6.65
C ASN A 157 -9.86 -7.75 5.70
N ARG A 158 -10.00 -6.50 5.22
CA ARG A 158 -11.04 -6.13 4.25
C ARG A 158 -10.79 -6.74 2.88
N VAL A 159 -9.53 -6.75 2.45
CA VAL A 159 -9.13 -7.26 1.14
C VAL A 159 -9.28 -8.78 1.08
N ASP A 160 -8.97 -9.49 2.16
CA ASP A 160 -9.17 -10.94 2.26
C ASP A 160 -10.64 -11.36 2.02
N GLN A 161 -11.60 -10.51 2.39
CA GLN A 161 -13.04 -10.78 2.19
C GLN A 161 -13.46 -10.79 0.71
N PHE A 162 -12.66 -10.20 -0.18
CA PHE A 162 -12.94 -10.18 -1.62
C PHE A 162 -12.40 -11.40 -2.38
N GLY A 163 -11.65 -12.27 -1.72
CA GLY A 163 -11.07 -13.45 -2.37
C GLY A 163 -10.04 -13.12 -3.45
N VAL A 164 -9.38 -11.96 -3.36
CA VAL A 164 -8.24 -11.64 -4.23
C VAL A 164 -7.06 -12.53 -3.87
N SER A 165 -6.44 -13.13 -4.88
CA SER A 165 -5.44 -14.17 -4.68
C SER A 165 -4.09 -13.63 -4.19
N GLU A 166 -3.74 -12.38 -4.51
CA GLU A 166 -2.43 -11.78 -4.17
C GLU A 166 -2.54 -10.25 -3.97
N PRO A 167 -3.06 -9.76 -2.83
CA PRO A 167 -3.05 -8.32 -2.55
C PRO A 167 -1.66 -7.85 -2.11
N THR A 168 -1.24 -6.69 -2.61
CA THR A 168 -0.01 -6.02 -2.16
C THR A 168 -0.40 -4.75 -1.41
N ILE A 169 -0.12 -4.72 -0.10
CA ILE A 169 -0.40 -3.55 0.74
C ILE A 169 0.89 -3.12 1.43
N GLN A 170 1.35 -1.91 1.16
CA GLN A 170 2.63 -1.42 1.62
C GLN A 170 2.55 0.04 2.08
N LYS A 171 3.26 0.38 3.16
CA LYS A 171 3.44 1.77 3.58
C LYS A 171 4.37 2.49 2.59
N GLN A 172 3.96 3.67 2.15
CA GLN A 172 4.75 4.55 1.30
C GLN A 172 5.02 5.86 2.06
N GLY A 173 6.30 6.11 2.37
CA GLY A 173 6.70 7.27 3.16
C GLY A 173 6.10 7.25 4.56
N ASN A 174 5.75 8.44 5.10
CA ASN A 174 5.38 8.58 6.51
C ASN A 174 3.86 8.49 6.76
N ARG A 175 3.01 8.53 5.73
CA ARG A 175 1.56 8.66 5.89
C ARG A 175 0.69 8.01 4.82
N ARG A 176 1.31 7.46 3.76
CA ARG A 176 0.57 6.88 2.65
C ARG A 176 0.63 5.37 2.70
N ILE A 177 -0.42 4.73 2.22
CA ILE A 177 -0.51 3.29 2.07
C ILE A 177 -0.87 3.03 0.61
N ILE A 178 -0.02 2.27 -0.06
CA ILE A 178 -0.27 1.75 -1.40
C ILE A 178 -1.03 0.43 -1.23
N VAL A 179 -2.14 0.32 -1.94
CA VAL A 179 -2.93 -0.91 -2.06
C VAL A 179 -3.00 -1.28 -3.53
N GLU A 180 -2.50 -2.46 -3.87
CA GLU A 180 -2.58 -3.04 -5.20
C GLU A 180 -3.37 -4.34 -5.15
N LEU A 181 -4.47 -4.38 -5.90
CA LEU A 181 -5.37 -5.52 -5.99
C LEU A 181 -5.36 -6.05 -7.41
N ALA A 182 -4.64 -7.15 -7.63
CA ALA A 182 -4.61 -7.84 -8.92
C ALA A 182 -5.81 -8.78 -9.08
N GLY A 183 -6.40 -8.84 -10.29
CA GLY A 183 -7.45 -9.81 -10.61
C GLY A 183 -8.81 -9.54 -9.97
N ILE A 184 -9.06 -8.30 -9.53
CA ILE A 184 -10.38 -7.91 -9.03
C ILE A 184 -11.34 -7.66 -10.20
N GLN A 185 -12.48 -8.36 -10.21
CA GLN A 185 -13.51 -8.23 -11.26
C GLN A 185 -14.29 -6.91 -11.14
N ASP A 186 -14.58 -6.46 -9.92
CA ASP A 186 -15.34 -5.25 -9.64
C ASP A 186 -14.48 -4.21 -8.91
N SER A 187 -13.83 -3.37 -9.69
CA SER A 187 -12.92 -2.33 -9.22
C SER A 187 -13.63 -1.21 -8.45
N GLU A 188 -14.83 -0.78 -8.86
CA GLU A 188 -15.57 0.26 -8.15
C GLU A 188 -16.00 -0.21 -6.76
N ARG A 189 -16.50 -1.44 -6.63
CA ARG A 189 -16.88 -1.99 -5.33
C ARG A 189 -15.70 -2.15 -4.37
N ALA A 190 -14.53 -2.52 -4.88
CA ALA A 190 -13.31 -2.56 -4.07
C ALA A 190 -12.91 -1.16 -3.61
N ARG A 191 -12.97 -0.17 -4.51
CA ARG A 191 -12.70 1.23 -4.18
C ARG A 191 -13.63 1.73 -3.08
N ASP A 192 -14.94 1.53 -3.21
CA ASP A 192 -15.92 2.00 -2.24
C ASP A 192 -15.71 1.40 -0.84
N LEU A 193 -15.35 0.11 -0.76
CA LEU A 193 -15.08 -0.56 0.52
C LEU A 193 -13.74 -0.18 1.15
N LEU A 194 -12.75 0.21 0.35
CA LEU A 194 -11.48 0.75 0.85
C LEU A 194 -11.60 2.25 1.20
N GLN A 195 -12.47 2.99 0.50
CA GLN A 195 -12.72 4.42 0.73
C GLN A 195 -13.73 4.70 1.84
N SER A 196 -14.61 3.75 2.18
CA SER A 196 -15.49 3.86 3.34
C SER A 196 -14.66 3.75 4.62
N THR A 197 -14.05 4.90 4.91
CA THR A 197 -13.48 5.42 6.14
C THR A 197 -13.31 4.38 7.24
N ALA A 198 -12.05 4.02 7.51
CA ALA A 198 -11.64 3.67 8.86
C ALA A 198 -11.65 4.98 9.67
N LEU A 199 -12.81 5.36 10.20
CA LEU A 199 -12.85 6.39 11.24
C LEU A 199 -12.11 5.81 12.46
N LEU A 200 -10.98 6.41 12.78
CA LEU A 200 -10.22 6.22 14.01
C LEU A 200 -10.78 7.13 15.11
#